data_AF-A0A6M5YG07-F1
#
_entry.id   AF-A0A6M5YG07-F1
#
_cell.length_a   1.000
_cell.length_b   1.000
_cell.length_c   1.000
_cell.angle_alpha   90.00
_cell.angle_beta   90.00
_cell.angle_gamma   90.00
#
_symmetry.space_group_name_H-M   'P 1'
#
loop_
_entity.id
_entity.type
_entity.pdbx_description
1 polymer ?
#
loop_
_entity_poly.entity_id
_entity_poly.type
_entity_poly.pdbx_seq_one_letter_code
_entity_poly.pdbx_strand_id
1 'polypeptide(L)'
;MTHAKKNDGARRLKAVRRVMRRAGAKDETRIEPFVLNGHTLYLRTLNAERQAAISVWREANNRDVTGLLLRLVAASVVDAAGRELLTPATAADLPANVARAIITEIEKRNGWGG
;
A
#
# COMPACT_ATOMS: atom_id res chain seq x y z
N MET A 1 -19.73 -25.62 13.86
CA MET A 1 -19.01 -24.58 14.63
C MET A 1 -18.13 -23.78 13.68
N THR A 2 -18.56 -22.59 13.23
CA THR A 2 -17.83 -21.80 12.21
C THR A 2 -17.78 -20.32 12.57
N HIS A 3 -17.51 -20.01 13.85
CA HIS A 3 -17.34 -18.64 14.34
C HIS A 3 -15.89 -18.12 14.24
N ALA A 4 -14.91 -18.97 13.90
CA ALA A 4 -13.49 -18.61 13.93
C ALA A 4 -13.03 -17.72 12.76
N LYS A 5 -13.58 -17.90 11.54
CA LYS A 5 -13.15 -17.12 10.35
C LYS A 5 -13.70 -15.69 10.31
N LYS A 6 -14.91 -15.44 10.85
CA LYS A 6 -15.56 -14.12 10.79
C LYS A 6 -14.86 -13.05 11.66
N ASN A 7 -14.18 -13.47 12.74
CA ASN A 7 -13.53 -12.56 13.68
C ASN A 7 -12.07 -12.23 13.34
N ASP A 8 -11.44 -12.94 12.40
CA ASP A 8 -10.02 -12.76 12.10
C ASP A 8 -9.75 -11.44 11.36
N GLY A 9 -10.60 -11.10 10.37
CA GLY A 9 -10.49 -9.84 9.62
C GLY A 9 -10.67 -8.59 10.50
N ALA A 10 -11.69 -8.57 11.35
CA ALA A 10 -11.94 -7.44 12.26
C ALA A 10 -10.83 -7.27 13.31
N ARG A 11 -10.27 -8.38 13.83
CA ARG A 11 -9.13 -8.35 14.75
C ARG A 11 -7.87 -7.83 14.05
N ARG A 12 -7.59 -8.30 12.84
CA ARG A 12 -6.45 -7.81 12.03
C ARG A 12 -6.57 -6.32 11.73
N LEU A 13 -7.72 -5.86 11.25
CA LEU A 13 -7.94 -4.43 10.98
C LEU A 13 -7.74 -3.59 12.25
N LYS A 14 -8.22 -4.06 13.41
CA LYS A 14 -7.99 -3.39 14.70
C LYS A 14 -6.51 -3.38 15.10
N ALA A 15 -5.77 -4.45 14.83
CA ALA A 15 -4.33 -4.52 15.07
C ALA A 15 -3.56 -3.54 14.17
N VAL A 16 -3.89 -3.48 12.88
CA VAL A 16 -3.28 -2.56 11.92
C VAL A 16 -3.56 -1.11 12.30
N ARG A 17 -4.81 -0.74 12.59
CA ARG A 17 -5.17 0.60 13.09
C ARG A 17 -4.37 0.98 14.33
N ARG A 18 -4.15 0.02 15.24
CA ARG A 18 -3.35 0.24 16.46
C ARG A 18 -1.88 0.52 16.12
N VAL A 19 -1.30 -0.21 15.17
CA VAL A 19 0.08 0.00 14.70
C VAL A 19 0.20 1.36 14.01
N MET A 20 -0.70 1.68 13.08
CA MET A 20 -0.74 2.97 12.41
C MET A 20 -0.79 4.12 13.41
N ARG A 21 -1.70 4.06 14.39
CA ARG A 21 -1.79 5.08 15.44
C ARG A 21 -0.50 5.23 16.25
N ARG A 22 0.20 4.13 16.55
CA ARG A 22 1.49 4.17 17.26
C ARG A 22 2.60 4.78 16.40
N ALA A 23 2.56 4.56 15.10
CA ALA A 23 3.49 5.11 14.13
C ALA A 23 3.14 6.55 13.70
N GLY A 24 2.04 7.14 14.21
CA GLY A 24 1.55 8.44 13.76
C GLY A 24 0.95 8.44 12.34
N ALA A 25 0.81 7.26 11.72
CA ALA A 25 0.20 7.12 10.40
C ALA A 25 -1.32 7.33 10.49
N LYS A 26 -1.85 8.12 9.55
CA LYS A 26 -3.28 8.46 9.48
C LYS A 26 -4.07 7.37 8.77
N ASP A 27 -5.20 6.97 9.33
CA ASP A 27 -6.17 6.07 8.66
C ASP A 27 -7.07 6.88 7.71
N GLU A 28 -6.47 7.47 6.70
CA GLU A 28 -7.15 8.30 5.70
C GLU A 28 -6.70 7.91 4.29
N THR A 29 -7.61 8.05 3.32
CA THR A 29 -7.28 7.91 1.90
C THR A 29 -7.22 9.29 1.28
N ARG A 30 -6.02 9.72 0.90
CA ARG A 30 -5.77 10.91 0.09
C ARG A 30 -5.23 10.45 -1.25
N ILE A 31 -5.72 11.06 -2.33
CA ILE A 31 -5.22 10.84 -3.69
C ILE A 31 -4.64 12.17 -4.13
N GLU A 32 -3.34 12.20 -4.38
CA GLU A 32 -2.62 13.42 -4.73
C GLU A 32 -1.79 13.17 -5.99
N PRO A 33 -1.61 14.19 -6.86
CA PRO A 33 -0.77 14.05 -8.04
C PRO A 33 0.70 13.82 -7.64
N PHE A 34 1.42 13.07 -8.45
CA PHE A 34 2.85 12.83 -8.37
C PHE A 34 3.43 12.99 -9.78
N VAL A 35 4.33 13.96 -9.94
CA VAL A 35 4.97 14.24 -11.23
C VAL A 35 6.31 13.53 -11.28
N LEU A 36 6.48 12.66 -12.28
CA LEU A 36 7.71 11.92 -12.51
C LEU A 36 8.07 12.00 -13.99
N ASN A 37 9.26 12.50 -14.31
CA ASN A 37 9.76 12.65 -15.68
C ASN A 37 8.79 13.40 -16.62
N GLY A 38 8.08 14.42 -16.11
CA GLY A 38 7.10 15.19 -16.88
C GLY A 38 5.72 14.53 -17.04
N HIS A 39 5.51 13.33 -16.49
CA HIS A 39 4.22 12.65 -16.46
C HIS A 39 3.56 12.77 -15.09
N THR A 40 2.27 13.07 -15.08
CA THR A 40 1.46 13.09 -13.85
C THR A 40 0.82 11.73 -13.63
N LEU A 41 1.14 11.13 -12.49
CA LEU A 41 0.48 9.95 -11.92
C LEU A 41 -0.31 10.39 -10.69
N TYR A 42 -1.27 9.59 -10.23
CA TYR A 42 -1.91 9.82 -8.93
C TYR A 42 -1.48 8.71 -7.96
N LEU A 43 -1.04 9.10 -6.77
CA LEU A 43 -0.72 8.16 -5.71
C LEU A 43 -1.68 8.34 -4.55
N ARG A 44 -2.23 7.22 -4.07
CA ARG A 44 -3.08 7.18 -2.89
C ARG A 44 -2.31 6.75 -1.64
N THR A 45 -2.68 7.33 -0.50
CA THR A 45 -2.27 6.80 0.81
C THR A 45 -2.92 5.45 1.09
N LEU A 46 -2.25 4.64 1.90
CA LEU A 46 -2.69 3.30 2.29
C LEU A 46 -3.41 3.39 3.63
N ASN A 47 -4.74 3.34 3.59
CA ASN A 47 -5.57 3.22 4.78
C ASN A 47 -5.36 1.87 5.49
N ALA A 48 -5.96 1.72 6.67
CA ALA A 48 -5.79 0.51 7.48
C ALA A 48 -6.27 -0.76 6.79
N GLU A 49 -7.32 -0.68 5.95
CA GLU A 49 -7.83 -1.83 5.21
C GLU A 49 -6.83 -2.33 4.18
N ARG A 50 -6.21 -1.43 3.41
CA ARG A 50 -5.17 -1.79 2.45
C ARG A 50 -3.91 -2.29 3.12
N GLN A 51 -3.48 -1.64 4.20
CA GLN A 51 -2.34 -2.14 4.98
C GLN A 51 -2.62 -3.52 5.56
N ALA A 52 -3.86 -3.80 6.01
CA ALA A 52 -4.25 -5.13 6.46
C ALA A 52 -4.23 -6.16 5.33
N ALA A 53 -4.72 -5.82 4.14
CA ALA A 53 -4.67 -6.71 2.97
C ALA A 53 -3.22 -7.06 2.59
N ILE A 54 -2.32 -6.08 2.59
CA ILE A 54 -0.90 -6.28 2.33
C ILE A 54 -0.24 -7.11 3.46
N SER A 55 -0.60 -6.86 4.71
CA SER A 55 -0.12 -7.63 5.87
C SER A 55 -0.49 -9.12 5.76
N VAL A 56 -1.73 -9.43 5.38
CA VAL A 56 -2.19 -10.82 5.20
C VAL A 56 -1.36 -11.52 4.12
N TRP A 57 -1.09 -10.84 3.02
CA TRP A 57 -0.22 -11.40 1.98
C TRP A 57 1.21 -11.62 2.51
N ARG A 58 1.76 -10.64 3.24
CA ARG A 58 3.12 -10.70 3.80
C ARG A 58 3.29 -11.84 4.80
N GLU A 59 2.27 -12.16 5.60
CA GLU A 59 2.30 -13.30 6.54
C GLU A 59 2.55 -14.63 5.81
N ALA A 60 1.95 -14.82 4.64
CA ALA A 60 2.13 -16.02 3.81
C ALA A 60 3.41 -15.98 2.95
N ASN A 61 4.02 -14.81 2.76
CA ASN A 61 5.14 -14.57 1.83
C ASN A 61 6.28 -13.80 2.52
N ASN A 62 6.62 -14.16 3.76
CA ASN A 62 7.45 -13.35 4.65
C ASN A 62 8.90 -13.08 4.16
N ARG A 63 9.40 -13.87 3.21
CA ARG A 63 10.73 -13.71 2.59
C ARG A 63 10.70 -12.95 1.26
N ASP A 64 9.52 -12.69 0.69
CA ASP A 64 9.38 -12.05 -0.62
C ASP A 64 9.27 -10.52 -0.50
N VAL A 65 10.44 -9.88 -0.36
CA VAL A 65 10.54 -8.42 -0.27
C VAL A 65 10.13 -7.75 -1.58
N THR A 66 10.53 -8.32 -2.72
CA THR A 66 10.18 -7.79 -4.04
C THR A 66 8.67 -7.79 -4.25
N GLY A 67 8.00 -8.91 -3.98
CA GLY A 67 6.55 -9.02 -4.09
C GLY A 67 5.79 -8.11 -3.14
N LEU A 68 6.36 -7.76 -1.98
CA LEU A 68 5.82 -6.75 -1.07
C LEU A 68 5.89 -5.35 -1.70
N LEU A 69 7.03 -4.95 -2.24
CA LEU A 69 7.22 -3.65 -2.87
C LEU A 69 6.31 -3.47 -4.08
N LEU A 70 6.19 -4.48 -4.93
CA LEU A 70 5.29 -4.44 -6.10
C LEU A 70 3.82 -4.30 -5.69
N ARG A 71 3.41 -4.93 -4.58
CA ARG A 71 2.06 -4.76 -4.02
C ARG A 71 1.84 -3.39 -3.44
N LEU A 72 2.84 -2.79 -2.80
CA LEU A 72 2.76 -1.40 -2.33
C LEU A 72 2.57 -0.45 -3.51
N VAL A 73 3.36 -0.60 -4.57
CA VAL A 73 3.25 0.19 -5.80
C VAL A 73 1.85 0.02 -6.42
N ALA A 74 1.43 -1.22 -6.68
CA ALA A 74 0.12 -1.50 -7.26
C ALA A 74 -1.04 -0.97 -6.40
N ALA A 75 -0.93 -1.12 -5.09
CA ALA A 75 -1.91 -0.62 -4.15
C ALA A 75 -1.82 0.90 -3.92
N SER A 76 -0.92 1.64 -4.57
CA SER A 76 -0.80 3.08 -4.41
C SER A 76 -1.01 3.85 -5.71
N VAL A 77 -0.62 3.30 -6.86
CA VAL A 77 -0.77 3.95 -8.17
C VAL A 77 -2.21 3.82 -8.67
N VAL A 78 -2.85 4.97 -8.85
CA VAL A 78 -4.26 5.07 -9.27
C VAL A 78 -4.47 6.13 -10.33
N ASP A 79 -5.66 6.13 -10.94
CA ASP A 79 -6.18 7.27 -11.69
C ASP A 79 -6.71 8.37 -10.75
N ALA A 80 -7.15 9.49 -11.34
CA ALA A 80 -7.74 10.61 -10.58
C ALA A 80 -9.03 10.22 -9.84
N ALA A 81 -9.72 9.15 -10.26
CA ALA A 81 -10.92 8.62 -9.61
C ALA A 81 -10.59 7.59 -8.50
N GLY A 82 -9.31 7.27 -8.29
CA GLY A 82 -8.85 6.32 -7.27
C GLY A 82 -8.88 4.85 -7.69
N ARG A 83 -9.07 4.56 -8.98
CA ARG A 83 -9.04 3.19 -9.54
C ARG A 83 -7.61 2.75 -9.76
N GLU A 84 -7.32 1.50 -9.44
CA GLU A 84 -5.99 0.91 -9.56
C GLU A 84 -5.58 0.81 -11.03
N LEU A 85 -4.41 1.36 -11.35
CA LEU A 85 -3.85 1.29 -12.71
C LEU A 85 -2.92 0.10 -12.90
N LEU A 86 -2.40 -0.44 -11.80
CA LEU A 86 -1.40 -1.50 -11.80
C LEU A 86 -1.88 -2.68 -10.98
N THR A 87 -1.52 -3.87 -11.45
CA THR A 87 -1.47 -5.09 -10.65
C THR A 87 -0.04 -5.30 -10.15
N PRO A 88 0.21 -6.17 -9.15
CA PRO A 88 1.57 -6.52 -8.77
C PRO A 88 2.41 -7.08 -9.93
N ALA A 89 1.77 -7.77 -10.89
CA ALA A 89 2.45 -8.29 -12.08
C ALA A 89 2.87 -7.16 -13.01
N THR A 90 1.96 -6.24 -13.37
CA THR A 90 2.28 -5.11 -14.26
C THR A 90 3.17 -4.07 -13.58
N ALA A 91 3.18 -4.01 -12.25
CA ALA A 91 4.14 -3.18 -11.50
C ALA A 91 5.57 -3.71 -11.64
N ALA A 92 5.77 -5.00 -11.92
CA ALA A 92 7.10 -5.59 -12.13
C ALA A 92 7.76 -5.11 -13.43
N ASP A 93 6.94 -4.68 -14.40
CA ASP A 93 7.41 -4.16 -15.69
C ASP A 93 7.88 -2.68 -15.60
N LEU A 94 7.70 -2.04 -14.44
CA LEU A 94 8.17 -0.67 -14.23
C LEU A 94 9.71 -0.64 -14.22
N PRO A 95 10.32 0.37 -14.87
CA PRO A 95 11.75 0.63 -14.72
C PRO A 95 12.13 0.79 -13.24
N ALA A 96 13.25 0.20 -12.81
CA ALA A 96 13.64 0.17 -11.40
C ALA A 96 13.76 1.56 -10.76
N ASN A 97 14.22 2.56 -11.52
CA ASN A 97 14.29 3.96 -11.09
C ASN A 97 12.89 4.56 -10.87
N VAL A 98 11.92 4.22 -11.72
CA VAL A 98 10.52 4.66 -11.59
C VAL A 98 9.88 4.01 -10.37
N ALA A 99 10.02 2.68 -10.22
CA ALA A 99 9.50 1.96 -9.07
C ALA A 99 10.07 2.50 -7.75
N ARG A 100 11.39 2.78 -7.70
CA ARG A 100 12.04 3.37 -6.52
C ARG A 100 11.47 4.75 -6.18
N ALA A 101 11.31 5.64 -7.17
CA ALA A 101 10.75 6.97 -6.94
C ALA A 101 9.31 6.90 -6.40
N ILE A 102 8.49 5.99 -6.94
CA ILE A 102 7.13 5.75 -6.46
C ILE A 102 7.14 5.24 -5.02
N ILE A 103 7.99 4.27 -4.69
CA ILE A 103 8.10 3.72 -3.32
C ILE A 103 8.48 4.81 -2.32
N THR A 104 9.51 5.60 -2.62
CA THR A 104 9.92 6.72 -1.76
C THR A 104 8.79 7.72 -1.54
N GLU A 105 8.03 8.04 -2.59
CA GLU A 105 6.89 8.95 -2.46
C GLU A 105 5.73 8.33 -1.66
N ILE A 106 5.49 7.01 -1.80
CA ILE A 106 4.52 6.27 -0.97
C ILE A 106 4.92 6.35 0.51
N GLU A 107 6.18 6.09 0.84
CA GLU A 107 6.70 6.15 2.21
C GLU A 107 6.49 7.53 2.81
N LYS A 108 6.83 8.59 2.07
CA LYS A 108 6.63 9.98 2.48
C LYS A 108 5.16 10.29 2.76
N ARG A 109 4.25 9.93 1.85
CA ARG A 109 2.81 10.21 1.99
C ARG A 109 2.15 9.47 3.15
N ASN A 110 2.65 8.27 3.47
CA ASN A 110 2.15 7.47 4.57
C ASN A 110 2.88 7.73 5.91
N GLY A 111 3.89 8.62 5.92
CA GLY A 111 4.66 8.97 7.12
C GLY A 111 5.57 7.85 7.61
N TRP A 112 6.11 7.03 6.68
CA TRP A 112 6.99 5.90 6.99
C TRP A 112 8.48 6.22 6.87
N GLY A 113 8.84 7.32 6.21
CA GLY A 113 10.20 7.83 6.16
C GLY A 113 10.48 8.73 7.36
N GLY A 114 11.31 8.25 8.29
CA GLY A 114 11.99 9.07 9.30
C GLY A 114 13.29 9.64 8.78
#